data_AF-A0A5E4AC00-F1
#
_entry.id   AF-A0A5E4AC00-F1
#
_cell.length_a   1.000
_cell.length_b   1.000
_cell.length_c   1.000
_cell.angle_alpha   90.00
_cell.angle_beta   90.00
_cell.angle_gamma   90.00
#
_symmetry.space_group_name_H-M   'P 1'
#
loop_
_entity.id
_entity.type
_entity.pdbx_description
1 polymer ?
#
loop_
_entity_poly.entity_id
_entity_poly.type
_entity_poly.pdbx_seq_one_letter_code
_entity_poly.pdbx_strand_id
1 'polypeptide(L)'
;MSRKGPRAEVCADCSAPDPGWASISRGVLVCDECCSVHRSLGRHISIVKHLRHSAWPPTLLQMVHTLASNGANSIWEHSLLDPAQVQSGRRKANPQDKVHPIKSEFIRAKYQMLAFVHKLPCRDDDGVTAKDLSKVRGAPQWMDRPFLFFPDP
;
A
#
# COMPACT_ATOMS: atom_id res chain seq x y z
N MET A 1 -2.01 26.51 -22.76
CA MET A 1 -2.16 25.07 -22.45
C MET A 1 -0.76 24.47 -22.37
N SER A 2 -0.14 24.42 -21.20
CA SER A 2 1.24 23.94 -21.07
C SER A 2 1.24 22.42 -21.29
N ARG A 3 1.69 21.97 -22.47
CA ARG A 3 2.00 20.56 -22.71
C ARG A 3 3.22 20.26 -21.85
N LYS A 4 2.97 19.82 -20.62
CA LYS A 4 3.97 19.17 -19.79
C LYS A 4 4.48 18.01 -20.65
N GLY A 5 5.71 18.13 -21.16
CA GLY A 5 6.32 17.04 -21.93
C GLY A 5 6.20 15.73 -21.15
N PRO A 6 6.13 14.58 -21.83
CA PRO A 6 6.03 13.30 -21.14
C PRO A 6 7.16 13.23 -20.11
N ARG A 7 6.78 13.11 -18.83
CA ARG A 7 7.75 12.90 -17.76
C ARG A 7 8.55 11.66 -18.14
N ALA A 8 9.88 11.75 -18.13
CA ALA A 8 10.71 10.59 -18.34
C ALA A 8 10.30 9.51 -17.34
N GLU A 9 9.92 8.35 -17.86
CA GLU A 9 9.49 7.24 -17.02
C GLU A 9 10.71 6.73 -16.25
N VAL A 10 10.58 6.67 -14.93
CA VAL A 10 11.63 6.21 -14.03
C VAL A 10 11.11 5.07 -13.18
N CYS A 11 12.02 4.20 -12.77
CA CYS A 11 11.74 3.14 -11.82
C CYS A 11 11.19 3.74 -10.52
N ALA A 12 10.04 3.23 -10.09
CA ALA A 12 9.36 3.69 -8.90
C ALA A 12 10.16 3.43 -7.62
N ASP A 13 11.10 2.49 -7.59
CA ASP A 13 11.81 2.10 -6.37
C ASP A 13 13.21 2.68 -6.26
N CYS A 14 13.95 2.75 -7.35
CA CYS A 14 15.32 3.24 -7.37
C CYS A 14 15.55 4.47 -8.26
N SER A 15 14.51 4.97 -8.93
CA SER A 15 14.59 6.11 -9.86
C SER A 15 15.50 5.90 -11.08
N ALA A 16 15.86 4.65 -11.42
CA ALA A 16 16.57 4.33 -12.65
C ALA A 16 15.74 4.71 -13.90
N PRO A 17 16.36 5.22 -14.97
CA PRO A 17 15.66 5.57 -16.21
C PRO A 17 15.21 4.31 -16.99
N ASP A 18 14.25 4.50 -17.91
CA ASP A 18 13.72 3.48 -18.84
C ASP A 18 13.36 2.13 -18.15
N PRO A 19 12.39 2.12 -17.23
CA PRO A 19 11.96 0.89 -16.57
C PRO A 19 11.36 -0.10 -17.58
N GLY A 20 11.91 -1.32 -17.68
CA GLY A 20 11.42 -2.37 -18.59
C GLY A 20 10.18 -3.14 -18.10
N TRP A 21 9.80 -2.98 -16.83
CA TRP A 21 8.77 -3.77 -16.17
C TRP A 21 7.69 -2.90 -15.55
N ALA A 22 6.50 -3.47 -15.37
CA ALA A 22 5.40 -2.87 -14.65
C ALA A 22 4.95 -3.77 -13.50
N SER A 23 4.69 -3.18 -12.33
CA SER A 23 3.90 -3.81 -11.28
C SER A 23 2.44 -3.40 -11.45
N ILE A 24 1.63 -4.32 -12.00
CA ILE A 24 0.22 -4.08 -12.33
C ILE A 24 -0.59 -3.81 -11.07
N SER A 25 -0.38 -4.60 -10.01
CA SER A 25 -1.13 -4.47 -8.74
C SER A 25 -0.82 -3.17 -7.99
N ARG A 26 0.30 -2.50 -8.30
CA ARG A 26 0.72 -1.26 -7.65
C ARG A 26 0.61 -0.03 -8.56
N GLY A 27 0.36 -0.23 -9.85
CA GLY A 27 0.25 0.85 -10.84
C GLY A 27 1.55 1.62 -11.07
N VAL A 28 2.70 0.93 -10.99
CA VAL A 28 4.03 1.55 -11.11
C VAL A 28 4.93 0.84 -12.10
N LEU A 29 5.94 1.55 -12.60
CA LEU A 29 7.00 1.01 -13.47
C LEU A 29 8.26 0.74 -12.67
N VAL A 30 8.96 -0.36 -12.97
CA VAL A 30 10.17 -0.80 -12.24
C VAL A 30 11.24 -1.28 -13.22
N CYS A 31 12.52 -1.11 -12.86
CA CYS A 31 13.64 -1.65 -13.65
C CYS A 31 13.83 -3.16 -13.41
N ASP A 32 14.68 -3.80 -14.21
CA ASP A 32 14.99 -5.23 -14.13
C ASP A 32 15.49 -5.66 -12.74
N GLU A 33 16.38 -4.88 -12.15
CA GLU A 33 16.92 -5.15 -10.83
C GLU A 33 15.83 -5.12 -9.74
N CYS A 34 14.98 -4.11 -9.74
CA CYS A 34 13.88 -4.01 -8.76
C CYS A 34 12.82 -5.09 -9.04
N CYS A 35 12.57 -5.43 -10.31
CA CYS A 35 11.70 -6.53 -10.70
C CYS A 35 12.14 -7.86 -10.06
N SER A 36 13.44 -8.14 -9.99
CA SER A 36 13.96 -9.34 -9.32
C SER A 36 13.51 -9.44 -7.85
N VAL A 37 13.51 -8.32 -7.13
CA VAL A 37 13.01 -8.26 -5.75
C VAL A 37 11.50 -8.42 -5.71
N HIS A 38 10.76 -7.74 -6.59
CA HIS A 38 9.30 -7.86 -6.67
C HIS A 38 8.84 -9.31 -6.89
N ARG A 39 9.57 -10.10 -7.68
CA ARG A 39 9.31 -11.54 -7.86
C ARG A 39 9.44 -12.30 -6.55
N SER A 40 10.43 -11.97 -5.72
CA SER A 40 10.63 -12.60 -4.41
C SER A 40 9.54 -12.27 -3.38
N LEU A 41 8.78 -11.18 -3.57
CA LEU A 41 7.64 -10.84 -2.69
C LEU A 41 6.42 -11.76 -2.93
N GLY A 42 6.30 -12.34 -4.12
CA GLY A 42 5.15 -13.13 -4.52
C GLY A 42 3.96 -12.30 -5.04
N ARG A 43 3.08 -12.99 -5.79
CA ARG A 43 1.98 -12.37 -6.55
C ARG A 43 0.89 -11.71 -5.71
N HIS A 44 0.75 -12.12 -4.45
CA HIS A 44 -0.19 -11.51 -3.49
C HIS A 44 0.23 -10.08 -3.11
N ILE A 45 1.53 -9.75 -3.25
CA ILE A 45 2.06 -8.40 -3.00
C ILE A 45 2.28 -7.65 -4.31
N SER A 46 2.93 -8.27 -5.29
CA SER A 46 3.26 -7.63 -6.56
C SER A 46 3.06 -8.55 -7.75
N ILE A 47 2.25 -8.11 -8.70
CA ILE A 47 2.07 -8.77 -10.01
C ILE A 47 2.90 -8.02 -11.03
N VAL A 48 4.06 -8.57 -11.40
CA VAL A 48 4.97 -7.95 -12.39
C VAL A 48 4.76 -8.50 -13.79
N LYS A 49 4.93 -7.64 -14.81
CA LYS A 49 4.84 -8.01 -16.23
C LYS A 49 5.80 -7.15 -17.06
N HIS A 50 6.44 -7.75 -18.07
CA HIS A 50 7.40 -7.04 -18.92
C HIS A 50 6.65 -6.11 -19.87
N LEU A 51 7.11 -4.87 -20.06
CA LEU A 51 6.44 -3.91 -20.94
C LEU A 51 6.52 -4.32 -22.42
N ARG A 52 7.72 -4.62 -22.91
CA ARG A 52 7.98 -4.95 -24.33
C ARG A 52 7.81 -6.44 -24.70
N HIS A 53 8.10 -7.36 -23.78
CA HIS A 53 8.16 -8.81 -24.07
C HIS A 53 6.97 -9.61 -23.53
N SER A 54 5.85 -8.98 -23.18
CA SER A 54 4.64 -9.69 -22.74
C SER A 54 3.41 -9.21 -23.51
N ALA A 55 2.44 -10.10 -23.72
CA ALA A 55 1.18 -9.72 -24.35
C ALA A 55 0.33 -8.87 -23.39
N TRP A 56 -0.04 -7.65 -23.79
CA TRP A 56 -0.85 -6.74 -22.97
C TRP A 56 -2.21 -6.48 -23.61
N PRO A 57 -3.29 -6.54 -22.81
CA PRO A 57 -4.52 -5.85 -23.16
C PRO A 57 -4.24 -4.33 -23.26
N PRO A 58 -4.63 -3.66 -24.37
CA PRO A 58 -4.33 -2.22 -24.55
C PRO A 58 -4.83 -1.35 -23.40
N THR A 59 -6.03 -1.65 -22.88
CA THR A 59 -6.64 -0.94 -21.75
C THR A 59 -5.83 -1.07 -20.46
N LEU A 60 -5.28 -2.26 -20.20
CA LEU A 60 -4.48 -2.51 -19.00
C LEU A 60 -3.12 -1.80 -19.07
N LEU A 61 -2.48 -1.83 -20.24
CA LEU A 61 -1.21 -1.12 -20.45
C LEU A 61 -1.40 0.39 -20.27
N GLN A 62 -2.43 0.96 -20.92
CA GLN A 62 -2.77 2.37 -20.78
C GLN A 62 -3.06 2.75 -19.32
N MET A 63 -3.79 1.91 -18.58
CA MET A 63 -4.07 2.14 -17.16
C MET A 63 -2.78 2.24 -16.34
N VAL A 64 -1.85 1.30 -16.51
CA VAL A 64 -0.58 1.31 -15.75
C VAL A 64 0.24 2.56 -16.07
N HIS A 65 0.40 2.94 -17.34
CA HIS A 65 1.11 4.16 -17.72
C HIS A 65 0.42 5.42 -17.18
N THR A 66 -0.91 5.46 -17.20
CA THR A 66 -1.69 6.58 -16.66
C THR A 66 -1.48 6.72 -15.15
N LEU A 67 -1.55 5.61 -14.41
CA LEU A 67 -1.33 5.59 -12.96
C LEU A 67 0.09 6.03 -12.60
N ALA A 68 1.10 5.47 -13.28
CA ALA A 68 2.49 5.81 -13.06
C ALA A 68 2.76 7.30 -13.35
N SER A 69 2.27 7.81 -14.48
CA SER A 69 2.44 9.22 -14.90
C SER A 69 1.73 10.22 -13.99
N ASN A 70 0.57 9.82 -13.44
CA ASN A 70 -0.20 10.62 -12.49
C ASN A 70 0.29 10.49 -11.04
N GLY A 71 1.42 9.82 -10.81
CA GLY A 71 2.07 9.79 -9.51
C GLY A 71 1.49 8.77 -8.53
N ALA A 72 1.05 7.60 -9.02
CA ALA A 72 0.67 6.47 -8.16
C ALA A 72 1.74 6.11 -7.12
N ASN A 73 3.02 6.39 -7.42
CA ASN A 73 4.11 6.19 -6.47
C ASN A 73 3.97 7.01 -5.17
N SER A 74 3.26 8.14 -5.20
CA SER A 74 3.02 8.98 -4.01
C SER A 74 2.18 8.29 -2.94
N ILE A 75 1.38 7.27 -3.30
CA ILE A 75 0.64 6.44 -2.35
C ILE A 75 1.59 5.58 -1.53
N TRP A 76 2.57 4.98 -2.20
CA TRP A 76 3.52 4.04 -1.62
C TRP A 76 4.72 4.71 -0.96
N GLU A 77 4.93 6.01 -1.20
CA GLU A 77 6.05 6.81 -0.67
C GLU A 77 5.55 8.07 0.06
N HIS A 78 4.29 8.11 0.50
CA HIS A 78 3.66 9.29 1.08
C HIS A 78 4.48 9.91 2.21
N SER A 79 4.94 9.10 3.16
CA SER A 79 5.75 9.58 4.29
C SER A 79 7.16 10.02 3.89
N LEU A 80 7.67 9.61 2.73
CA LEU A 80 8.98 10.07 2.21
C LEU A 80 8.89 11.46 1.57
N LEU A 81 7.67 11.93 1.28
CA LEU A 81 7.42 13.27 0.75
C LEU A 81 7.40 14.34 1.86
N ASP A 82 7.27 13.93 3.13
CA ASP A 82 7.27 14.84 4.28
C ASP A 82 8.71 15.16 4.72
N PRO A 83 9.15 16.43 4.66
CA PRO A 83 10.48 16.86 5.09
C PRO A 83 10.83 16.44 6.54
N ALA A 84 9.84 16.33 7.43
CA ALA A 84 10.06 15.93 8.82
C ALA A 84 10.45 14.45 8.98
N GLN A 85 10.05 13.60 8.04
CA GLN A 85 10.32 12.14 8.09
C GLN A 85 11.61 11.75 7.37
N VAL A 86 12.13 12.60 6.48
CA VAL A 86 13.41 12.41 5.77
C VAL A 86 14.60 12.33 6.74
N GLN A 87 14.49 12.95 7.92
CA GLN A 87 15.53 12.97 8.96
C GLN A 87 15.71 11.62 9.69
N SER A 88 14.78 10.67 9.52
CA SER A 88 14.84 9.34 10.18
C SER A 88 15.78 8.33 9.51
N GLY A 89 16.57 8.73 8.51
CA GLY A 89 17.45 7.83 7.74
C GLY A 89 16.72 6.95 6.73
N ARG A 90 15.39 7.07 6.62
CA ARG A 90 14.58 6.40 5.60
C ARG A 90 14.70 7.14 4.28
N ARG A 91 15.57 6.64 3.40
CA ARG A 91 15.73 7.16 2.04
C ARG A 91 15.25 6.15 1.00
N LYS A 92 14.82 6.68 -0.14
CA LYS A 92 14.64 5.89 -1.36
C LYS A 92 15.98 5.33 -1.83
N ALA A 93 15.97 4.13 -2.41
CA ALA A 93 17.16 3.56 -3.02
C ALA A 93 17.58 4.36 -4.27
N ASN A 94 18.88 4.36 -4.58
CA ASN A 94 19.42 4.98 -5.79
C ASN A 94 19.62 3.94 -6.92
N PRO A 95 19.74 4.38 -8.19
CA PRO A 95 20.00 3.47 -9.30
C PRO A 95 21.28 2.67 -9.13
N GLN A 96 22.31 3.25 -8.52
CA GLN A 96 23.63 2.63 -8.30
C GLN A 96 23.70 1.77 -7.03
N ASP A 97 22.68 1.80 -6.17
CA ASP A 97 22.68 0.99 -4.96
C ASP A 97 22.59 -0.50 -5.30
N LYS A 98 23.27 -1.33 -4.51
CA LYS A 98 23.23 -2.80 -4.68
C LYS A 98 21.79 -3.32 -4.53
N VAL A 99 21.44 -4.32 -5.34
CA VAL A 99 20.12 -4.98 -5.26
C VAL A 99 19.87 -5.54 -3.86
N HIS A 100 20.88 -6.23 -3.31
CA HIS A 100 20.90 -6.66 -1.91
C HIS A 100 22.04 -5.99 -1.15
N PRO A 101 21.82 -5.52 0.09
CA PRO A 101 20.53 -5.48 0.80
C PRO A 101 19.66 -4.27 0.43
N ILE A 102 20.26 -3.18 -0.07
CA ILE A 102 19.66 -1.83 -0.10
C ILE A 102 18.32 -1.76 -0.85
N LYS A 103 18.29 -2.08 -2.15
CA LYS A 103 17.02 -2.03 -2.92
C LYS A 103 16.01 -3.02 -2.36
N SER A 104 16.47 -4.21 -1.96
CA SER A 104 15.59 -5.26 -1.46
C SER A 104 14.88 -4.91 -0.16
N GLU A 105 15.57 -4.28 0.78
CA GLU A 105 15.00 -3.82 2.05
C GLU A 105 14.02 -2.68 1.82
N PHE A 106 14.37 -1.73 0.97
CA PHE A 106 13.48 -0.62 0.59
C PHE A 106 12.18 -1.14 -0.02
N ILE A 107 12.26 -2.03 -1.01
CA ILE A 107 11.10 -2.60 -1.71
C ILE A 107 10.21 -3.40 -0.74
N ARG A 108 10.79 -4.18 0.18
CA ARG A 108 10.03 -4.88 1.23
C ARG A 108 9.35 -3.90 2.18
N ALA A 109 10.06 -2.87 2.63
CA ALA A 109 9.48 -1.84 3.48
C ALA A 109 8.30 -1.13 2.79
N LYS A 110 8.46 -0.81 1.51
CA LYS A 110 7.46 -0.13 0.70
C LYS A 110 6.21 -0.95 0.46
N TYR A 111 6.33 -2.20 0.00
CA TYR A 111 5.18 -2.97 -0.50
C TYR A 111 4.71 -4.09 0.41
N GLN A 112 5.59 -4.65 1.24
CA GLN A 112 5.23 -5.71 2.18
C GLN A 112 4.84 -5.14 3.55
N MET A 113 5.63 -4.18 4.06
CA MET A 113 5.36 -3.55 5.36
C MET A 113 4.48 -2.30 5.25
N LEU A 114 4.26 -1.79 4.03
CA LEU A 114 3.54 -0.53 3.77
C LEU A 114 4.08 0.62 4.63
N ALA A 115 5.40 0.66 4.85
CA ALA A 115 6.03 1.50 5.84
C ALA A 115 5.87 3.00 5.57
N PHE A 116 5.62 3.37 4.30
CA PHE A 116 5.59 4.77 3.86
C PHE A 116 4.21 5.23 3.36
N VAL A 117 3.16 4.41 3.47
CA VAL A 117 1.81 4.83 3.09
C VAL A 117 1.24 5.80 4.14
N HIS A 118 0.31 6.66 3.72
CA HIS A 118 -0.43 7.48 4.67
C HIS A 118 -1.25 6.58 5.60
N LYS A 119 -0.97 6.65 6.90
CA LYS A 119 -1.80 6.01 7.92
C LYS A 119 -2.87 7.01 8.32
N LEU A 120 -4.11 6.76 7.91
CA LEU A 120 -5.23 7.48 8.51
C LEU A 120 -5.18 7.20 10.02
N PRO A 121 -5.40 8.21 10.87
CA PRO A 121 -5.62 7.96 12.28
C PRO A 121 -6.78 6.98 12.37
N CYS A 122 -6.50 5.76 12.85
CA CYS A 122 -7.55 4.92 13.39
C CYS A 122 -8.26 5.79 14.41
N ARG A 123 -9.58 5.95 14.33
CA ARG A 123 -10.30 6.46 15.48
C ARG A 123 -10.11 5.39 16.54
N ASP A 124 -9.14 5.59 17.43
CA ASP A 124 -9.12 4.90 18.71
C ASP A 124 -10.33 5.41 19.50
N ASP A 125 -11.51 4.90 19.15
CA ASP A 125 -12.68 4.92 20.03
C ASP A 125 -13.30 3.52 20.02
N ASP A 126 -12.47 2.57 20.42
CA ASP A 126 -12.93 1.41 21.18
C ASP A 126 -11.88 1.18 22.26
N GLY A 127 -11.85 2.13 23.19
CA GLY A 127 -11.24 1.96 24.49
C GLY A 127 -11.99 0.91 25.32
N VAL A 128 -12.22 -0.29 24.80
CA VAL A 128 -12.51 -1.45 25.65
C VAL A 128 -11.17 -1.92 26.21
N THR A 129 -10.74 -1.23 27.27
CA THR A 129 -9.70 -1.79 28.12
C THR A 129 -10.24 -3.09 28.71
N ALA A 130 -9.41 -4.15 28.77
CA ALA A 130 -9.75 -5.43 29.39
C ALA A 130 -10.14 -5.33 30.89
N LYS A 131 -10.19 -4.12 31.46
CA LYS A 131 -10.70 -3.86 32.80
C LYS A 131 -12.23 -3.75 32.87
N ASP A 132 -12.93 -3.53 31.75
CA ASP A 132 -14.40 -3.36 31.75
C ASP A 132 -15.21 -4.66 31.68
N LEU A 133 -14.56 -5.82 31.54
CA LEU A 133 -15.23 -7.13 31.58
C LEU A 133 -15.57 -7.60 33.01
N SER A 134 -15.09 -6.89 34.04
CA SER A 134 -15.36 -7.25 35.44
C SER A 134 -16.66 -6.65 35.99
N LYS A 135 -17.32 -5.73 35.27
CA LYS A 135 -18.49 -5.01 35.76
C LYS A 135 -19.83 -5.50 35.20
N VAL A 136 -19.83 -6.44 34.25
CA VAL A 136 -21.06 -7.12 33.79
C VAL A 136 -21.34 -8.35 34.66
N ARG A 137 -21.52 -8.12 35.96
CA ARG A 137 -22.29 -9.00 36.84
C ARG A 137 -23.51 -8.22 37.32
N GLY A 138 -24.41 -7.99 36.39
CA GLY A 138 -25.74 -7.46 36.65
C GLY A 138 -26.68 -8.11 35.65
N ALA A 139 -27.52 -9.03 36.13
CA ALA A 139 -28.57 -9.62 35.31
C ALA A 139 -29.38 -8.50 34.65
N PRO A 140 -29.72 -8.61 33.36
CA PRO A 140 -30.45 -7.57 32.69
C PRO A 140 -31.89 -7.51 33.22
N GLN A 141 -32.34 -6.30 33.55
CA GLN A 141 -33.59 -5.93 34.23
C GLN A 141 -34.89 -6.27 33.45
N TRP A 142 -34.80 -7.10 32.41
CA TRP A 142 -35.97 -7.58 31.66
C TRP A 142 -36.53 -8.91 32.19
N MET A 143 -35.90 -9.54 33.19
CA MET A 143 -36.42 -10.74 33.87
C MET A 143 -37.46 -10.44 34.97
N ASP A 144 -37.85 -9.17 35.19
CA ASP A 144 -38.82 -8.76 36.22
C ASP A 144 -40.12 -8.17 35.62
N ARG A 145 -40.59 -8.66 34.47
CA ARG A 145 -41.96 -8.38 34.02
C ARG A 145 -42.84 -9.62 34.21
N PRO A 146 -43.90 -9.54 35.04
CA PRO A 146 -44.74 -10.68 35.36
C PRO A 146 -45.47 -11.17 34.11
N PHE A 147 -45.51 -12.50 33.95
CA PHE A 147 -46.37 -13.21 33.01
C PHE A 147 -47.82 -12.74 33.19
N LEU A 148 -48.29 -11.83 32.35
CA LEU A 148 -49.71 -11.52 32.25
C LEU A 148 -50.37 -12.56 31.35
N PHE A 149 -51.00 -13.49 32.06
CA PHE A 149 -52.17 -14.27 31.68
C PHE A 149 -53.06 -13.55 30.65
N PHE A 150 -53.22 -14.13 29.47
CA PHE A 150 -54.40 -13.92 28.64
C PHE A 150 -55.31 -15.14 28.81
N PRO A 151 -56.50 -15.03 29.42
CA PRO A 151 -57.57 -15.99 29.23
C PRO A 151 -58.45 -15.58 28.03
N ASP A 152 -58.94 -16.56 27.28
CA ASP A 152 -59.98 -16.41 26.25
C ASP A 152 -61.28 -15.82 26.84
N PRO A 153 -62.10 -15.18 25.99
CA PRO A 153 -63.28 -15.89 25.48
C PRO A 153 -63.46 -15.84 23.95
#